data_AF-A0A918SBC1-F1
#
_entry.id   AF-A0A918SBC1-F1
#
_cell.length_a   1.000
_cell.length_b   1.000
_cell.length_c   1.000
_cell.angle_alpha   90.00
_cell.angle_beta   90.00
_cell.angle_gamma   90.00
#
_symmetry.space_group_name_H-M   'P 1'
#
loop_
_entity.id
_entity.type
_entity.pdbx_description
1 polymer ?
#
loop_
_entity_poly.entity_id
_entity_poly.type
_entity_poly.pdbx_seq_one_letter_code
_entity_poly.pdbx_strand_id
1 'polypeptide(L)'
;MKEKEIIKSGSNIAVIVAHPDDETLWCGGTILENPFSDWFVACLCRKNDSDRAPKFQKVLSILRARGEMGDLDDGPDQLPLAMQEVKKAVLELLPQEKFDLIITHYPSGEYTRHKRHEEVSGAVIELWQEDKIRTAALFTFAYEDGNKQYLPRKQASAGIQIKLKEETYDLKYRIITEVYGFPPDGFEALTTPKEEAFWKFDTSLAALNWLEKTRNQ
;
A
#
# COMPACT_ATOMS: atom_id res chain seq x y z
N MET A 1 6.69 28.49 8.24
CA MET A 1 7.53 27.27 8.44
C MET A 1 7.42 26.49 7.15
N LYS A 2 8.53 26.14 6.49
CA LYS A 2 8.45 25.26 5.31
C LYS A 2 8.00 23.90 5.80
N GLU A 3 6.88 23.38 5.29
CA GLU A 3 6.52 21.98 5.50
C GLU A 3 7.70 21.11 5.11
N LYS A 4 8.04 20.15 5.98
CA LYS A 4 9.12 19.21 5.71
C LYS A 4 8.67 18.33 4.56
N GLU A 5 9.43 18.34 3.47
CA GLU A 5 9.20 17.46 2.33
C GLU A 5 9.25 15.99 2.81
N ILE A 6 8.11 15.29 2.74
CA ILE A 6 7.95 13.92 3.23
C ILE A 6 8.60 12.93 2.28
N ILE A 7 8.41 13.15 0.97
CA ILE A 7 9.04 12.42 -0.12
C ILE A 7 9.90 13.41 -0.90
N LYS A 8 11.19 13.12 -0.98
CA LYS A 8 12.13 13.95 -1.72
C LYS A 8 11.90 13.77 -3.23
N SER A 9 11.80 14.86 -3.98
CA SER A 9 11.75 14.79 -5.46
C SER A 9 12.91 13.95 -6.04
N GLY A 10 12.61 13.10 -7.03
CA GLY A 10 13.57 12.18 -7.66
C GLY A 10 13.90 10.94 -6.82
N SER A 11 13.06 10.57 -5.86
CA SER A 11 13.25 9.32 -5.09
C SER A 11 12.79 8.11 -5.90
N ASN A 12 13.46 6.97 -5.73
CA ASN A 12 12.99 5.67 -6.24
C ASN A 12 12.13 4.97 -5.17
N ILE A 13 10.86 4.73 -5.46
CA ILE A 13 9.87 4.30 -4.47
C ILE A 13 9.10 3.08 -4.96
N ALA A 14 9.04 2.05 -4.12
CA ALA A 14 8.15 0.91 -4.34
C ALA A 14 6.90 1.00 -3.45
N VAL A 15 5.74 0.72 -4.03
CA VAL A 15 4.47 0.50 -3.32
C VAL A 15 4.14 -0.98 -3.46
N ILE A 16 4.05 -1.71 -2.36
CA ILE A 16 3.80 -3.15 -2.34
C ILE A 16 2.44 -3.38 -1.68
N VAL A 17 1.48 -3.85 -2.45
CA VAL A 17 0.10 -4.02 -2.01
C VAL A 17 -0.44 -5.39 -2.33
N ALA A 18 -1.44 -5.82 -1.58
CA ALA A 18 -2.13 -7.07 -1.77
C ALA A 18 -2.98 -7.07 -3.04
N HIS A 19 -3.95 -6.17 -3.13
CA HIS A 19 -4.99 -6.17 -4.15
C HIS A 19 -4.89 -4.95 -5.07
N PRO A 20 -5.41 -5.03 -6.31
CA PRO A 20 -5.37 -3.92 -7.25
C PRO A 20 -6.46 -2.90 -6.92
N ASP A 21 -6.11 -1.83 -6.23
CA ASP A 21 -6.97 -0.74 -5.72
C ASP A 21 -6.36 -0.18 -4.44
N ASP A 22 -5.73 -1.04 -3.63
CA ASP A 22 -5.04 -0.69 -2.40
C ASP A 22 -3.98 0.41 -2.63
N GLU A 23 -3.26 0.38 -3.76
CA GLU A 23 -2.27 1.43 -4.09
C GLU A 23 -2.94 2.80 -4.26
N THR A 24 -4.14 2.82 -4.82
CA THR A 24 -4.92 4.02 -5.02
C THR A 24 -5.55 4.44 -3.70
N LEU A 25 -6.20 3.51 -3.01
CA LEU A 25 -6.99 3.76 -1.80
C LEU A 25 -6.14 4.30 -0.66
N TRP A 26 -4.95 3.75 -0.44
CA TRP A 26 -4.13 4.08 0.72
C TRP A 26 -3.01 5.09 0.46
N CYS A 27 -2.49 5.16 -0.77
CA CYS A 27 -1.40 6.09 -1.09
C CYS A 27 -1.47 6.76 -2.48
N GLY A 28 -2.60 6.65 -3.20
CA GLY A 28 -2.72 7.19 -4.56
C GLY A 28 -2.52 8.70 -4.61
N GLY A 29 -2.95 9.43 -3.57
CA GLY A 29 -2.74 10.87 -3.46
C GLY A 29 -1.27 11.23 -3.25
N THR A 30 -0.56 10.48 -2.43
CA THR A 30 0.89 10.61 -2.22
C THR A 30 1.65 10.39 -3.53
N ILE A 31 1.24 9.42 -4.35
CA ILE A 31 1.83 9.20 -5.68
C ILE A 31 1.57 10.42 -6.60
N LEU A 32 0.30 10.83 -6.70
CA LEU A 32 -0.14 11.93 -7.58
C LEU A 32 0.51 13.29 -7.22
N GLU A 33 0.74 13.55 -5.93
CA GLU A 33 1.36 14.81 -5.46
C GLU A 33 2.89 14.82 -5.55
N ASN A 34 3.52 13.69 -5.89
CA ASN A 34 4.97 13.55 -6.06
C ASN A 34 5.33 13.01 -7.46
N PRO A 35 4.97 13.72 -8.54
CA PRO A 35 5.07 13.23 -9.92
C PRO A 35 6.49 13.18 -10.48
N PHE A 36 7.48 13.69 -9.74
CA PHE A 36 8.89 13.70 -10.13
C PHE A 36 9.71 12.59 -9.47
N SER A 37 9.07 11.72 -8.69
CA SER A 37 9.67 10.50 -8.15
C SER A 37 9.42 9.33 -9.10
N ASP A 38 10.30 8.33 -9.05
CA ASP A 38 10.16 7.09 -9.80
C ASP A 38 9.33 6.10 -8.98
N TRP A 39 8.14 5.76 -9.46
CA TRP A 39 7.20 4.90 -8.77
C TRP A 39 7.13 3.51 -9.40
N PHE A 40 7.23 2.48 -8.57
CA PHE A 40 6.96 1.09 -8.94
C PHE A 40 5.89 0.49 -8.01
N VAL A 41 4.80 -0.05 -8.57
CA VAL A 41 3.74 -0.70 -7.79
C VAL A 41 3.77 -2.21 -8.01
N ALA A 42 3.99 -2.98 -6.95
CA ALA A 42 3.84 -4.43 -6.95
C ALA A 42 2.50 -4.80 -6.29
N CYS A 43 1.58 -5.39 -7.06
CA CYS A 43 0.31 -5.92 -6.57
C CYS A 43 0.38 -7.44 -6.52
N LEU A 44 0.13 -8.08 -5.38
CA LEU A 44 0.39 -9.51 -5.21
C LEU A 44 -0.70 -10.44 -5.76
N CYS A 45 -1.92 -9.92 -5.96
CA CYS A 45 -3.09 -10.71 -6.33
C CYS A 45 -3.68 -10.30 -7.69
N ARG A 46 -4.51 -11.20 -8.24
CA ARG A 46 -5.43 -10.93 -9.36
C ARG A 46 -4.80 -10.58 -10.72
N LYS A 47 -3.54 -10.96 -10.99
CA LYS A 47 -2.92 -10.80 -12.32
C LYS A 47 -3.76 -11.38 -13.47
N ASN A 48 -4.37 -12.54 -13.27
CA ASN A 48 -5.15 -13.23 -14.31
C ASN A 48 -6.64 -12.86 -14.29
N ASP A 49 -7.04 -11.90 -13.45
CA ASP A 49 -8.41 -11.42 -13.39
C ASP A 49 -8.75 -10.57 -14.62
N SER A 50 -9.72 -11.02 -15.41
CA SER A 50 -10.13 -10.36 -16.66
C SER A 50 -10.76 -8.98 -16.48
N ASP A 51 -11.22 -8.65 -15.28
CA ASP A 51 -11.78 -7.33 -14.94
C ASP A 51 -10.73 -6.44 -14.23
N ARG A 52 -10.12 -6.93 -13.15
CA ARG A 52 -9.26 -6.14 -12.26
C ARG A 52 -7.87 -5.88 -12.83
N ALA A 53 -7.25 -6.83 -13.53
CA ALA A 53 -5.90 -6.64 -14.05
C ALA A 53 -5.81 -5.54 -15.13
N PRO A 54 -6.73 -5.47 -16.13
CA PRO A 54 -6.75 -4.36 -17.08
C PRO A 54 -6.98 -2.99 -16.41
N LYS A 55 -7.80 -2.94 -15.35
CA LYS A 55 -8.06 -1.71 -14.58
C LYS A 55 -6.80 -1.25 -13.85
N PHE A 56 -6.07 -2.16 -13.19
CA PHE A 56 -4.79 -1.86 -12.55
C PHE A 56 -3.79 -1.24 -13.53
N GLN A 57 -3.63 -1.83 -14.73
CA GLN A 57 -2.74 -1.28 -15.77
C GLN A 57 -3.13 0.13 -16.22
N LYS A 58 -4.44 0.39 -16.34
CA LYS A 58 -4.95 1.74 -16.63
C LYS A 58 -4.65 2.71 -15.48
N VAL A 59 -4.76 2.26 -14.23
CA VAL A 59 -4.43 3.06 -13.05
C VAL A 59 -2.94 3.40 -12.99
N LEU A 60 -2.04 2.44 -13.22
CA LEU A 60 -0.60 2.72 -13.30
C LEU A 60 -0.27 3.82 -14.31
N SER A 61 -0.97 3.82 -15.46
CA SER A 61 -0.82 4.87 -16.48
C SER A 61 -1.27 6.25 -15.97
N ILE A 62 -2.37 6.32 -15.21
CA ILE A 62 -2.87 7.57 -14.60
C ILE A 62 -1.91 8.07 -13.52
N LEU A 63 -1.42 7.17 -12.68
CA LEU A 63 -0.46 7.45 -11.61
C LEU A 63 0.95 7.75 -12.12
N ARG A 64 1.22 7.52 -13.42
CA ARG A 64 2.56 7.60 -14.04
C ARG A 64 3.58 6.70 -13.33
N ALA A 65 3.12 5.54 -12.88
CA ALA A 65 3.94 4.54 -12.20
C ALA A 65 4.20 3.34 -13.13
N ARG A 66 5.33 2.67 -12.90
CA ARG A 66 5.55 1.30 -13.40
C ARG A 66 4.90 0.31 -12.42
N GLY A 67 4.67 -0.92 -12.83
CA GLY A 67 4.22 -1.93 -11.89
C GLY A 67 4.00 -3.31 -12.49
N GLU A 68 3.90 -4.28 -11.60
CA GLU A 68 3.71 -5.70 -11.91
C GLU A 68 2.64 -6.30 -11.01
N MET A 69 1.95 -7.32 -11.53
CA MET A 69 0.94 -8.08 -10.77
C MET A 69 1.35 -9.54 -10.61
N GLY A 70 1.12 -10.07 -9.40
CA GLY A 70 1.10 -11.47 -9.04
C GLY A 70 -0.31 -12.04 -9.02
N ASP A 71 -0.44 -13.35 -8.86
CA ASP A 71 -1.75 -14.03 -8.92
C ASP A 71 -2.01 -14.88 -7.66
N LEU A 72 -1.56 -14.40 -6.49
CA LEU A 72 -1.96 -15.01 -5.22
C LEU A 72 -3.48 -14.93 -5.04
N ASP A 73 -4.03 -15.84 -4.25
CA ASP A 73 -5.46 -15.90 -3.98
C ASP A 73 -5.94 -14.66 -3.21
N ASP A 74 -7.19 -14.31 -3.50
CA ASP A 74 -7.88 -13.14 -2.99
C ASP A 74 -9.36 -13.51 -2.80
N GLY A 75 -9.93 -13.10 -1.68
CA GLY A 75 -11.32 -13.37 -1.31
C GLY A 75 -11.55 -13.44 0.21
N PRO A 76 -12.82 -13.45 0.63
CA PRO A 76 -13.18 -13.53 2.05
C PRO A 76 -12.81 -14.88 2.67
N ASP A 77 -12.78 -15.94 1.86
CA ASP A 77 -12.50 -17.32 2.29
C ASP A 77 -11.01 -17.71 2.12
N GLN A 78 -10.14 -16.74 1.85
CA GLN A 78 -8.71 -16.99 1.67
C GLN A 78 -8.10 -17.67 2.91
N LEU A 79 -7.28 -18.68 2.67
CA LEU A 79 -6.56 -19.39 3.71
C LEU A 79 -5.21 -18.70 3.95
N PRO A 80 -4.64 -18.80 5.17
CA PRO A 80 -3.30 -18.29 5.40
C PRO A 80 -2.29 -18.96 4.47
N LEU A 81 -1.44 -18.16 3.82
CA LEU A 81 -0.33 -18.70 3.04
C LEU A 81 0.91 -18.89 3.91
N ALA A 82 1.79 -19.77 3.47
CA ALA A 82 3.11 -19.86 4.07
C ALA A 82 3.87 -18.55 3.81
N MET A 83 4.48 -17.95 4.84
CA MET A 83 5.21 -16.69 4.71
C MET A 83 6.27 -16.72 3.59
N GLN A 84 6.91 -17.87 3.36
CA GLN A 84 7.89 -18.05 2.28
C GLN A 84 7.28 -17.91 0.88
N GLU A 85 6.01 -18.29 0.70
CA GLU A 85 5.30 -18.13 -0.57
C GLU A 85 5.04 -16.65 -0.86
N VAL A 86 4.58 -15.89 0.15
CA VAL A 86 4.34 -14.45 0.02
C VAL A 86 5.65 -13.69 -0.21
N LYS A 87 6.72 -14.04 0.53
CA LYS A 87 8.06 -13.49 0.30
C LYS A 87 8.55 -13.72 -1.13
N LYS A 88 8.37 -14.94 -1.64
CA LYS A 88 8.75 -15.28 -3.02
C LYS A 88 7.98 -14.41 -4.02
N ALA A 89 6.67 -14.27 -3.84
CA ALA A 89 5.85 -13.42 -4.71
C ALA A 89 6.32 -11.96 -4.71
N VAL A 90 6.63 -11.39 -3.53
CA VAL A 90 7.20 -10.02 -3.44
C VAL A 90 8.51 -9.90 -4.23
N LEU A 91 9.42 -10.86 -4.08
CA LEU A 91 10.72 -10.85 -4.77
C LEU A 91 10.61 -11.05 -6.29
N GLU A 92 9.61 -11.79 -6.76
CA GLU A 92 9.37 -12.02 -8.19
C GLU A 92 8.78 -10.79 -8.88
N LEU A 93 8.05 -9.94 -8.15
CA LEU A 93 7.42 -8.73 -8.71
C LEU A 93 8.33 -7.51 -8.68
N LEU A 94 9.20 -7.39 -7.66
CA LEU A 94 10.05 -6.22 -7.52
C LEU A 94 11.26 -6.27 -8.48
N PRO A 95 11.64 -5.12 -9.06
CA PRO A 95 12.92 -5.03 -9.75
C PRO A 95 14.06 -5.17 -8.73
N GLN A 96 15.18 -5.74 -9.16
CA GLN A 96 16.38 -5.90 -8.32
C GLN A 96 17.14 -4.58 -8.18
N GLU A 97 16.55 -3.66 -7.42
CA GLU A 97 17.04 -2.30 -7.23
C GLU A 97 17.05 -1.93 -5.74
N LYS A 98 17.72 -0.82 -5.41
CA LYS A 98 17.60 -0.18 -4.10
C LYS A 98 16.54 0.91 -4.20
N PHE A 99 15.62 0.92 -3.23
CA PHE A 99 14.62 1.97 -3.07
C PHE A 99 15.07 2.99 -2.02
N ASP A 100 14.65 4.24 -2.19
CA ASP A 100 14.76 5.26 -1.14
C ASP A 100 13.64 5.07 -0.11
N LEU A 101 12.48 4.58 -0.57
CA LEU A 101 11.32 4.30 0.26
C LEU A 101 10.57 3.06 -0.28
N ILE A 102 10.10 2.22 0.64
CA ILE A 102 9.06 1.22 0.37
C ILE A 102 7.81 1.63 1.14
N ILE A 103 6.64 1.54 0.52
CA ILE A 103 5.33 1.74 1.14
C ILE A 103 4.55 0.42 1.06
N THR A 104 3.94 -0.03 2.15
CA THR A 104 3.19 -1.30 2.20
C THR A 104 2.06 -1.25 3.22
N HIS A 105 1.30 -2.34 3.33
CA HIS A 105 0.27 -2.52 4.36
C HIS A 105 0.81 -2.44 5.79
N TYR A 106 -0.08 -2.07 6.71
CA TYR A 106 0.07 -2.14 8.15
C TYR A 106 0.04 -3.60 8.62
N PRO A 107 0.91 -4.02 9.57
CA PRO A 107 0.91 -5.39 10.07
C PRO A 107 -0.42 -5.89 10.69
N SER A 108 -1.33 -4.99 11.10
CA SER A 108 -2.68 -5.37 11.57
C SER A 108 -3.78 -5.19 10.51
N GLY A 109 -3.42 -4.80 9.28
CA GLY A 109 -4.35 -4.38 8.23
C GLY A 109 -4.91 -2.98 8.45
N GLU A 110 -5.38 -2.36 7.36
CA GLU A 110 -5.97 -1.01 7.38
C GLU A 110 -7.45 -1.02 7.80
N TYR A 111 -8.12 -2.14 7.54
CA TYR A 111 -9.54 -2.37 7.77
C TYR A 111 -9.85 -3.86 7.78
N THR A 112 -11.00 -4.24 8.38
CA THR A 112 -11.57 -5.58 8.50
C THR A 112 -10.59 -6.72 8.17
N ARG A 113 -9.60 -6.99 9.06
CA ARG A 113 -8.51 -7.98 8.92
C ARG A 113 -8.51 -8.77 7.60
N HIS A 114 -7.85 -8.21 6.59
CA HIS A 114 -7.55 -8.92 5.34
C HIS A 114 -6.23 -9.68 5.50
N LYS A 115 -6.29 -11.01 5.41
CA LYS A 115 -5.10 -11.88 5.62
C LYS A 115 -3.94 -11.50 4.70
N ARG A 116 -4.23 -11.26 3.42
CA ARG A 116 -3.22 -10.83 2.45
C ARG A 116 -2.52 -9.54 2.84
N HIS A 117 -3.20 -8.57 3.46
CA HIS A 117 -2.60 -7.31 3.92
C HIS A 117 -1.57 -7.58 5.02
N GLU A 118 -1.95 -8.35 6.04
CA GLU A 118 -1.08 -8.74 7.15
C GLU A 118 0.14 -9.54 6.65
N GLU A 119 -0.09 -10.48 5.74
CA GLU A 119 0.95 -11.33 5.16
C GLU A 119 1.93 -10.56 4.27
N VAL A 120 1.44 -9.66 3.40
CA VAL A 120 2.26 -8.77 2.58
C VAL A 120 3.13 -7.88 3.47
N SER A 121 2.52 -7.27 4.49
CA SER A 121 3.24 -6.43 5.46
C SER A 121 4.37 -7.20 6.15
N GLY A 122 4.05 -8.39 6.68
CA GLY A 122 5.02 -9.27 7.31
C GLY A 122 6.15 -9.68 6.38
N ALA A 123 5.82 -10.07 5.14
CA ALA A 123 6.80 -10.47 4.14
C ALA A 123 7.77 -9.33 3.79
N VAL A 124 7.27 -8.12 3.57
CA VAL A 124 8.11 -6.94 3.27
C VAL A 124 9.06 -6.62 4.42
N ILE A 125 8.56 -6.60 5.67
CA ILE A 125 9.39 -6.32 6.85
C ILE A 125 10.47 -7.38 7.03
N GLU A 126 10.11 -8.66 6.93
CA GLU A 126 11.06 -9.77 7.08
C GLU A 126 12.09 -9.78 5.95
N LEU A 127 11.70 -9.54 4.69
CA LEU A 127 12.62 -9.42 3.56
C LEU A 127 13.59 -8.24 3.71
N TRP A 128 13.14 -7.12 4.27
CA TRP A 128 14.01 -5.98 4.52
C TRP A 128 15.04 -6.31 5.61
N GLN A 129 14.61 -6.98 6.68
CA GLN A 129 15.50 -7.43 7.74
C GLN A 129 16.52 -8.47 7.26
N GLU A 130 16.14 -9.33 6.30
CA GLU A 130 17.00 -10.35 5.69
C GLU A 130 17.93 -9.80 4.59
N ASP A 131 17.95 -8.49 4.33
CA ASP A 131 18.65 -7.82 3.21
C ASP A 131 18.28 -8.40 1.82
N LYS A 132 17.07 -8.95 1.68
CA LYS A 132 16.54 -9.46 0.40
C LYS A 132 15.88 -8.37 -0.44
N ILE A 133 15.31 -7.37 0.22
CA ILE A 133 14.91 -6.10 -0.39
C ILE A 133 15.66 -4.96 0.31
N ARG A 134 16.05 -3.95 -0.45
CA ARG A 134 16.87 -2.84 0.07
C ARG A 134 16.12 -1.54 -0.01
N THR A 135 15.86 -0.94 1.15
CA THR A 135 15.29 0.40 1.26
C THR A 135 15.97 1.22 2.36
N ALA A 136 15.99 2.56 2.20
CA ALA A 136 16.46 3.46 3.24
C ALA A 136 15.39 3.74 4.32
N ALA A 137 14.11 3.64 3.95
CA ALA A 137 12.98 3.76 4.89
C ALA A 137 11.81 2.87 4.45
N LEU A 138 10.96 2.52 5.41
CA LEU A 138 9.69 1.84 5.19
C LEU A 138 8.55 2.70 5.73
N PHE A 139 7.54 2.92 4.92
CA PHE A 139 6.24 3.40 5.36
C PHE A 139 5.24 2.24 5.37
N THR A 140 4.43 2.16 6.41
CA THR A 140 3.23 1.34 6.37
C THR A 140 2.01 2.24 6.43
N PHE A 141 0.91 1.85 5.80
CA PHE A 141 -0.37 2.55 5.98
C PHE A 141 -0.73 2.61 7.48
N ALA A 142 -1.48 3.65 7.88
CA ALA A 142 -1.82 3.89 9.28
C ALA A 142 -3.32 4.16 9.43
N TYR A 143 -4.13 3.13 9.20
CA TYR A 143 -5.60 3.17 9.28
C TYR A 143 -6.12 2.15 10.28
N GLU A 144 -7.38 2.32 10.69
CA GLU A 144 -8.13 1.39 11.52
C GLU A 144 -9.64 1.58 11.29
N ASP A 145 -10.43 0.55 11.54
CA ASP A 145 -11.89 0.52 11.33
C ASP A 145 -12.67 0.15 12.61
N GLY A 146 -12.01 0.17 13.77
CA GLY A 146 -12.59 -0.18 15.06
C GLY A 146 -13.10 -1.61 15.13
N ASN A 147 -12.49 -2.57 14.41
CA ASN A 147 -13.03 -3.92 14.20
C ASN A 147 -14.42 -3.88 13.56
N LYS A 148 -14.50 -3.26 12.38
CA LYS A 148 -15.73 -3.07 11.59
C LYS A 148 -16.79 -2.14 12.20
N GLN A 149 -16.45 -1.36 13.22
CA GLN A 149 -17.41 -0.42 13.84
C GLN A 149 -17.68 0.81 12.99
N TYR A 150 -16.74 1.18 12.12
CA TYR A 150 -16.85 2.31 11.20
C TYR A 150 -16.01 2.07 9.95
N LEU A 151 -16.22 2.89 8.92
CA LEU A 151 -15.35 2.90 7.75
C LEU A 151 -13.93 3.30 8.15
N PRO A 152 -12.91 2.77 7.46
CA PRO A 152 -11.52 2.97 7.82
C PRO A 152 -11.17 4.46 7.90
N ARG A 153 -10.45 4.82 8.96
CA ARG A 153 -9.98 6.18 9.19
C ARG A 153 -8.52 6.16 9.61
N LYS A 154 -7.82 7.25 9.32
CA LYS A 154 -6.42 7.40 9.74
C LYS A 154 -6.29 7.27 11.26
N GLN A 155 -5.22 6.63 11.71
CA GLN A 155 -4.84 6.62 13.11
C GLN A 155 -4.29 7.99 13.50
N ALA A 156 -4.90 8.65 14.50
CA ALA A 156 -4.53 10.01 14.89
C ALA A 156 -3.07 10.12 15.38
N SER A 157 -2.51 9.02 15.88
CA SER A 157 -1.12 8.90 16.34
C SER A 157 -0.11 8.64 15.22
N ALA A 158 -0.55 8.45 13.97
CA ALA A 158 0.32 8.20 12.83
C ALA A 158 1.38 9.29 12.69
N GLY A 159 2.64 8.88 12.54
CA GLY A 159 3.79 9.79 12.49
C GLY A 159 3.82 10.69 11.25
N ILE A 160 3.13 10.28 10.18
CA ILE A 160 2.99 11.04 8.94
C ILE A 160 1.50 11.10 8.60
N GLN A 161 1.01 12.32 8.33
CA GLN A 161 -0.35 12.58 7.89
C GLN A 161 -0.32 13.66 6.81
N ILE A 162 -0.84 13.34 5.64
CA ILE A 162 -0.81 14.17 4.43
C ILE A 162 -2.25 14.51 4.09
N LYS A 163 -2.60 15.79 4.17
CA LYS A 163 -3.89 16.27 3.68
C LYS A 163 -3.80 16.46 2.18
N LEU A 164 -4.62 15.73 1.43
CA LEU A 164 -4.64 15.82 -0.02
C LEU A 164 -5.23 17.16 -0.47
N LYS A 165 -4.71 17.70 -1.57
CA LYS A 165 -5.42 18.76 -2.29
C LYS A 165 -6.75 18.24 -2.81
N GLU A 166 -7.72 19.14 -2.95
CA GLU A 166 -9.06 18.80 -3.44
C GLU A 166 -9.00 18.14 -4.82
N GLU A 167 -8.21 18.69 -5.75
CA GLU A 167 -7.99 18.11 -7.08
C GLU A 167 -7.37 16.70 -7.05
N THR A 168 -6.44 16.45 -6.11
CA THR A 168 -5.83 15.13 -5.90
C THR A 168 -6.86 14.14 -5.40
N TYR A 169 -7.64 14.53 -4.40
CA TYR A 169 -8.70 13.71 -3.84
C TYR A 169 -9.77 13.39 -4.90
N ASP A 170 -10.21 14.38 -5.68
CA ASP A 170 -11.21 14.19 -6.73
C ASP A 170 -10.72 13.24 -7.82
N LEU A 171 -9.44 13.32 -8.20
CA LEU A 171 -8.84 12.36 -9.13
C LEU A 171 -8.78 10.96 -8.52
N LYS A 172 -8.34 10.83 -7.26
CA LYS A 172 -8.29 9.56 -6.54
C LYS A 172 -9.69 8.91 -6.45
N TYR A 173 -10.70 9.69 -6.09
CA TYR A 173 -12.10 9.23 -6.03
C TYR A 173 -12.63 8.78 -7.39
N ARG A 174 -12.31 9.50 -8.48
CA ARG A 174 -12.64 9.06 -9.85
C ARG A 174 -11.88 7.81 -10.27
N ILE A 175 -10.63 7.61 -9.87
CA ILE A 175 -9.92 6.35 -10.14
C ILE A 175 -10.67 5.18 -9.50
N ILE A 176 -11.07 5.30 -8.23
CA ILE A 176 -11.82 4.27 -7.51
C ILE A 176 -13.18 4.01 -8.19
N THR A 177 -13.94 5.05 -8.50
CA THR A 177 -15.33 4.90 -8.97
C THR A 177 -15.46 4.67 -10.48
N GLU A 178 -14.67 5.34 -11.30
CA GLU A 178 -14.79 5.32 -12.76
C GLU A 178 -13.78 4.38 -13.44
N VAL A 179 -12.61 4.15 -12.83
CA VAL A 179 -11.57 3.27 -13.41
C VAL A 179 -11.67 1.87 -12.83
N TYR A 180 -11.60 1.74 -11.50
CA TYR A 180 -11.85 0.45 -10.85
C TYR A 180 -13.32 0.03 -10.92
N GLY A 181 -14.23 0.99 -11.07
CA GLY A 181 -15.65 0.73 -11.27
C GLY A 181 -16.41 0.43 -9.97
N PHE A 182 -15.85 0.81 -8.82
CA PHE A 182 -16.54 0.65 -7.55
C PHE A 182 -17.75 1.60 -7.47
N PRO A 183 -18.90 1.15 -6.94
CA PRO A 183 -20.07 2.00 -6.87
C PRO A 183 -19.83 3.20 -5.93
N PRO A 184 -20.34 4.40 -6.23
CA PRO A 184 -20.12 5.60 -5.41
C PRO A 184 -20.61 5.48 -3.95
N ASP A 185 -21.59 4.62 -3.70
CA ASP A 185 -22.13 4.25 -2.38
C ASP A 185 -21.51 2.95 -1.83
N GLY A 186 -20.52 2.40 -2.52
CA GLY A 186 -19.75 1.22 -2.13
C GLY A 186 -18.68 1.48 -1.09
N PHE A 187 -18.16 0.41 -0.51
CA PHE A 187 -17.16 0.46 0.55
C PHE A 187 -15.91 1.25 0.13
N GLU A 188 -15.35 0.96 -1.04
CA GLU A 188 -14.10 1.55 -1.53
C GLU A 188 -14.25 3.05 -1.77
N ALA A 189 -15.36 3.46 -2.39
CA ALA A 189 -15.66 4.88 -2.65
C ALA A 189 -15.86 5.65 -1.34
N LEU A 190 -16.64 5.11 -0.40
CA LEU A 190 -16.90 5.75 0.89
C LEU A 190 -15.67 5.77 1.81
N THR A 191 -14.78 4.79 1.66
CA THR A 191 -13.51 4.68 2.42
C THR A 191 -12.41 5.57 1.87
N THR A 192 -12.53 6.00 0.60
CA THR A 192 -11.49 6.79 -0.07
C THR A 192 -11.10 8.01 0.77
N PRO A 193 -9.89 8.04 1.35
CA PRO A 193 -9.59 9.01 2.38
C PRO A 193 -9.12 10.34 1.77
N LYS A 194 -9.56 11.45 2.37
CA LYS A 194 -9.07 12.82 2.09
C LYS A 194 -7.69 13.11 2.70
N GLU A 195 -7.24 12.24 3.60
CA GLU A 195 -5.95 12.34 4.26
C GLU A 195 -5.25 10.98 4.24
N GLU A 196 -3.98 10.98 3.82
CA GLU A 196 -3.14 9.79 3.78
C GLU A 196 -2.22 9.72 4.98
N ALA A 197 -2.18 8.58 5.66
CA ALA A 197 -1.47 8.43 6.92
C ALA A 197 -0.54 7.23 6.91
N PHE A 198 0.66 7.43 7.45
CA PHE A 198 1.71 6.42 7.47
C PHE A 198 2.44 6.34 8.82
N TRP A 199 2.81 5.12 9.19
CA TRP A 199 3.88 4.86 10.14
C TRP A 199 5.21 4.85 9.40
N LYS A 200 6.27 5.38 10.01
CA LYS A 200 7.61 5.44 9.41
C LYS A 200 8.61 4.62 10.23
N PHE A 201 9.42 3.84 9.53
CA PHE A 201 10.54 3.11 10.07
C PHE A 201 11.83 3.45 9.30
N ASP A 202 12.86 3.90 10.01
CA ASP A 202 14.18 4.20 9.45
C ASP A 202 15.14 2.98 9.48
N THR A 203 14.77 1.90 10.19
CA THR A 203 15.55 0.66 10.25
C THR A 203 14.65 -0.56 10.20
N SER A 204 15.14 -1.64 9.58
CA SER A 204 14.46 -2.92 9.50
C SER A 204 14.21 -3.54 10.88
N LEU A 205 15.15 -3.35 11.82
CA LEU A 205 15.00 -3.82 13.20
C LEU A 205 13.84 -3.12 13.92
N ALA A 206 13.63 -1.82 13.70
CA ALA A 206 12.49 -1.11 14.29
C ALA A 206 11.15 -1.63 13.72
N ALA A 207 11.09 -1.88 12.41
CA ALA A 207 9.91 -2.46 11.77
C ALA A 207 9.64 -3.89 12.25
N LEU A 208 10.67 -4.73 12.40
CA LEU A 208 10.53 -6.10 12.90
C LEU A 208 10.03 -6.13 14.35
N ASN A 209 10.63 -5.32 15.24
CA ASN A 209 10.18 -5.21 16.63
C ASN A 209 8.72 -4.76 16.74
N TRP A 210 8.25 -3.92 15.80
CA TRP A 210 6.85 -3.53 15.73
C TRP A 210 5.96 -4.71 15.30
N LEU A 211 6.32 -5.39 14.21
CA LEU A 211 5.62 -6.57 13.70
C LEU A 211 5.44 -7.64 14.79
N GLU A 212 6.49 -7.92 15.56
CA GLU A 212 6.44 -8.89 16.66
C GLU A 212 5.49 -8.46 17.79
N LYS A 213 5.46 -7.16 18.14
CA LYS A 213 4.50 -6.64 19.13
C LYS A 213 3.07 -6.78 18.64
N THR A 214 2.83 -6.52 17.36
CA THR A 214 1.50 -6.64 16.76
C THR A 214 1.02 -8.08 16.70
N ARG A 215 1.89 -9.05 16.40
CA ARG A 215 1.55 -10.49 16.38
C ARG A 215 1.21 -11.06 17.77
N ASN A 216 1.67 -10.40 18.84
CA ASN A 216 1.47 -10.82 20.23
C ASN A 216 0.26 -10.15 20.93
N GLN A 217 -0.57 -9.40 20.18
CA GLN A 217 -1.81 -8.76 20.65
C GLN A 217 -3.05 -9.47 20.12
#